data_AF-A0A5E3ZV96-F1
#
_entry.id   AF-A0A5E3ZV96-F1
#
_cell.length_a   1.000
_cell.length_b   1.000
_cell.length_c   1.000
_cell.angle_alpha   90.00
_cell.angle_beta   90.00
_cell.angle_gamma   90.00
#
_symmetry.space_group_name_H-M   'P 1'
#
loop_
_entity.id
_entity.type
_entity.pdbx_description
1 polymer ?
#
loop_
_entity_poly.entity_id
_entity_poly.type
_entity_poly.pdbx_seq_one_letter_code
_entity_poly.pdbx_strand_id
1 'polypeptide(L)' 'MENNTALLNAMQRRVVIGDDVCPNLEDREKMMELLEPKRAGIVLSEEYQLHPEQSTDAFILYHPEAKYFNT' A
#
# COMPACT_ATOMS: atom_id res chain seq x y z
N MET A 1 -13.20 23.25 25.84
CA MET A 1 -13.53 23.35 24.40
C MET A 1 -12.32 22.86 23.62
N GLU A 2 -12.11 21.55 23.59
CA GLU A 2 -11.17 20.93 22.65
C GLU A 2 -11.91 20.75 21.33
N ASN A 3 -11.93 21.79 20.50
CA ASN A 3 -12.32 21.63 19.09
C ASN A 3 -11.16 20.98 18.36
N ASN A 4 -11.02 19.68 18.59
CA ASN A 4 -10.02 18.82 17.97
C ASN A 4 -10.43 18.42 16.53
N THR A 5 -11.02 19.36 15.79
CA THR A 5 -11.34 19.20 14.37
C THR A 5 -10.07 19.08 13.53
N ALA A 6 -8.90 19.38 14.09
CA ALA A 6 -7.60 19.07 13.48
C ALA A 6 -7.32 17.56 13.36
N LEU A 7 -7.93 16.72 14.21
CA LEU A 7 -7.86 15.26 14.10
C LEU A 7 -8.95 14.66 13.19
N LEU A 8 -9.85 15.49 12.64
CA LEU A 8 -11.07 15.01 12.00
C LEU A 8 -10.89 14.39 10.60
N ASN A 9 -9.70 14.38 9.98
CA ASN A 9 -9.55 13.95 8.57
C ASN A 9 -8.22 13.27 8.20
N ALA A 10 -7.52 12.61 9.12
CA ALA A 10 -6.43 11.70 8.74
C ALA A 10 -6.97 10.36 8.22
N MET A 11 -7.88 10.37 7.25
CA MET A 11 -8.41 9.16 6.61
C MET A 11 -7.53 8.76 5.42
N GLN A 12 -6.21 8.71 5.65
CA GLN A 12 -5.29 8.11 4.70
C GLN A 12 -5.29 6.60 4.94
N ARG A 13 -5.75 5.82 3.96
CA ARG A 13 -5.80 4.37 4.06
C ARG A 13 -4.66 3.74 3.28
N ARG A 14 -3.91 2.86 3.93
CA ARG A 14 -2.83 2.07 3.32
C ARG A 14 -3.39 0.74 2.80
N VAL A 15 -3.21 0.41 1.53
CA VAL A 15 -3.61 -0.88 0.94
C VAL A 15 -2.39 -1.57 0.37
N VAL A 16 -2.26 -2.88 0.57
CA VAL A 16 -1.06 -3.65 0.19
C VAL A 16 -1.48 -4.78 -0.74
N ILE A 17 -0.67 -5.07 -1.76
CA ILE A 17 -0.93 -6.22 -2.63
C ILE A 17 -0.72 -7.54 -1.84
N GLY A 18 -1.58 -8.52 -2.05
CA GLY A 18 -1.65 -9.77 -1.28
C GLY A 18 -2.43 -9.68 0.03
N ASP A 19 -3.06 -8.53 0.34
CA ASP A 19 -4.05 -8.44 1.42
C ASP A 19 -5.46 -8.91 0.95
N ASP A 20 -6.41 -8.99 1.88
CA ASP A 20 -7.79 -9.45 1.58
C ASP A 20 -8.47 -8.61 0.49
N VAL A 21 -8.11 -7.32 0.36
CA VAL A 21 -8.74 -6.39 -0.59
C VAL A 21 -8.02 -6.37 -1.95
N CYS A 22 -6.78 -6.86 -2.00
CA CYS A 22 -5.97 -6.94 -3.21
C CYS A 22 -5.23 -8.30 -3.26
N PRO A 23 -5.93 -9.43 -3.44
CA PRO A 23 -5.34 -10.76 -3.25
C PRO A 23 -4.34 -11.18 -4.36
N ASN A 24 -4.35 -10.50 -5.51
CA ASN A 24 -3.55 -10.89 -6.66
C ASN A 24 -2.10 -10.36 -6.56
N LEU A 25 -1.17 -11.24 -6.20
CA LEU A 25 0.24 -10.88 -6.03
C LEU A 25 0.91 -10.38 -7.31
N GLU A 26 0.47 -10.82 -8.50
CA GLU A 26 1.05 -10.44 -9.79
C GLU A 26 0.88 -8.95 -10.09
N ASP A 27 -0.15 -8.31 -9.53
CA ASP A 27 -0.37 -6.87 -9.70
C ASP A 27 0.77 -6.03 -9.09
N ARG A 28 1.63 -6.64 -8.27
CA ARG A 28 2.84 -6.01 -7.75
C ARG A 28 3.83 -5.65 -8.84
N GLU A 29 3.85 -6.37 -9.97
CA GLU A 29 4.70 -6.00 -11.12
C GLU A 29 4.39 -4.60 -11.65
N LYS A 30 3.11 -4.32 -11.88
CA LYS A 30 2.64 -3.00 -12.35
C LYS A 30 3.02 -1.89 -11.37
N MET A 31 2.92 -2.17 -10.08
CA MET A 31 3.33 -1.23 -9.05
C MET A 31 4.85 -1.00 -9.06
N MET A 32 5.65 -2.04 -9.24
CA MET A 32 7.11 -1.91 -9.33
C MET A 32 7.54 -1.13 -10.59
N GLU A 33 6.82 -1.28 -11.71
CA GLU A 33 7.03 -0.47 -12.91
C GLU A 33 6.83 1.03 -12.62
N LEU A 34 5.76 1.39 -11.90
CA LEU A 34 5.44 2.78 -11.55
C LEU A 34 6.37 3.35 -10.46
N LEU A 35 6.73 2.53 -9.47
CA LEU A 35 7.50 2.99 -8.31
C LEU A 35 9.01 2.98 -8.55
N GLU A 36 9.52 2.30 -9.57
CA GLU A 36 10.95 2.16 -9.87
C GLU A 36 11.79 1.83 -8.60
N PRO A 37 11.46 0.73 -7.90
CA PRO A 37 11.97 0.42 -6.56
C PRO A 37 13.50 0.23 -6.50
N LYS A 38 14.13 -0.04 -7.65
CA LYS A 38 15.58 -0.22 -7.78
C LYS A 38 16.37 1.00 -7.30
N ARG A 39 15.79 2.21 -7.37
CA ARG A 39 16.43 3.43 -6.82
C ARG A 39 16.62 3.39 -5.30
N ALA A 40 15.84 2.55 -4.61
CA ALA A 40 15.95 2.26 -3.18
C ALA A 40 16.65 0.90 -2.91
N GLY A 41 17.21 0.25 -3.92
CA GLY A 41 17.83 -1.07 -3.80
C GLY A 41 16.84 -2.23 -3.62
N ILE A 42 15.56 -2.02 -3.90
CA ILE A 42 14.52 -3.03 -3.75
C ILE A 42 14.27 -3.72 -5.10
N VAL A 43 14.12 -5.04 -5.08
CA VAL A 43 13.81 -5.87 -6.26
C VAL A 43 12.62 -6.79 -5.99
N LEU A 44 11.93 -7.21 -7.05
CA LEU A 44 10.82 -8.16 -7.00
C LEU A 44 11.33 -9.56 -7.39
N SER A 45 10.97 -10.58 -6.61
CA SER A 45 11.28 -11.99 -6.91
C SER A 45 10.35 -12.55 -7.99
N GLU A 46 10.64 -13.78 -8.47
CA GLU A 46 9.77 -14.51 -9.41
C GLU A 46 8.41 -14.85 -8.78
N GLU A 47 8.35 -14.98 -7.45
CA GLU A 47 7.15 -15.22 -6.65
C GLU A 47 6.50 -13.93 -6.14
N TYR A 48 6.84 -12.77 -6.72
CA TYR A 48 6.29 -11.46 -6.39
C TYR A 48 6.56 -10.99 -4.95
N GLN A 49 7.66 -11.45 -4.34
CA GLN A 49 8.13 -11.00 -3.04
C GLN A 49 9.12 -9.84 -3.18
N LEU A 50 9.13 -8.93 -2.22
CA LEU A 50 10.13 -7.85 -2.20
C LEU A 50 11.43 -8.36 -1.56
N HIS A 51 12.56 -8.01 -2.17
CA HIS A 51 13.88 -8.17 -1.57
C HIS A 51 14.58 -6.80 -1.44
N PRO A 52 15.17 -6.48 -0.26
CA PRO A 52 15.18 -7.29 0.97
C PRO A 52 13.80 -7.54 1.55
N GLU A 53 13.61 -8.65 2.27
CA GLU A 53 12.30 -9.08 2.80
C GLU A 53 11.68 -8.07 3.78
N GLN A 54 12.51 -7.23 4.41
CA GLN A 54 12.08 -6.14 5.30
C GLN A 54 11.54 -4.92 4.54
N SER A 55 11.44 -5.00 3.21
CA SER A 55 10.83 -3.95 2.39
C SER A 55 9.31 -3.96 2.51
N THR A 56 8.67 -2.83 2.25
CA THR A 56 7.20 -2.76 2.22
C THR A 56 6.73 -1.79 1.16
N ASP A 57 5.73 -2.20 0.37
CA ASP A 57 4.99 -1.35 -0.55
C ASP A 57 3.58 -1.05 -0.03
N ALA A 58 2.91 -0.07 -0.63
CA ALA A 58 1.48 0.18 -0.44
C ALA A 58 0.97 1.33 -1.32
N PHE A 59 -0.34 1.31 -1.57
CA PHE A 59 -1.10 2.46 -2.00
C PHE A 59 -1.60 3.27 -0.81
N ILE A 60 -1.55 4.60 -0.91
CA ILE A 60 -2.19 5.51 0.05
C ILE A 60 -3.42 6.13 -0.61
N LEU A 61 -4.59 5.81 -0.08
CA LEU A 61 -5.88 6.35 -0.51
C LEU A 61 -6.24 7.54 0.36
N TYR A 62 -6.51 8.68 -0.27
CA TYR A 62 -6.87 9.93 0.42
C TYR A 62 -8.39 10.13 0.55
N HIS A 63 -9.20 9.25 -0.04
CA HIS A 63 -10.65 9.43 -0.02
C HIS A 63 -11.19 9.27 1.40
N PRO A 64 -12.00 10.20 1.92
CA PRO A 64 -12.51 10.16 3.29
C PRO A 64 -13.37 8.93 3.58
N GLU A 65 -13.91 8.28 2.56
CA GLU A 65 -14.72 7.06 2.72
C GLU A 65 -13.94 5.77 2.46
N ALA A 66 -12.62 5.82 2.27
CA ALA A 66 -11.81 4.63 2.03
C ALA A 66 -11.83 3.68 3.25
N LYS A 67 -12.26 2.43 3.04
CA LYS A 67 -12.41 1.39 4.07
C LYS A 67 -11.90 0.05 3.53
N TYR A 68 -11.42 -0.84 4.41
CA TYR A 68 -11.28 -2.25 4.02
C TYR A 68 -12.68 -2.87 3.97
N PHE A 69 -12.95 -3.60 2.91
CA PHE A 69 -14.15 -4.42 2.80
C PHE A 69 -13.73 -5.85 3.11
N ASN A 70 -13.92 -6.29 4.35
CA ASN A 70 -13.84 -7.71 4.69
C ASN A 70 -15.26 -8.23 4.80
N THR A 71 -15.58 -9.31 4.08
CA THR A 71 -16.82 -10.08 4.26
C THR A 71 -16.60 -11.13 5.33
#